data_AF-A0A3N6E6P1-F1
#
_entry.id   AF-A0A3N6E6P1-F1
#
_cell.length_a   1.000
_cell.length_b   1.000
_cell.length_c   1.000
_cell.angle_alpha   90.00
_cell.angle_beta   90.00
_cell.angle_gamma   90.00
#
_symmetry.space_group_name_H-M   'P 1'
#
loop_
_entity.id
_entity.type
_entity.pdbx_description
1 polymer ?
#
loop_
_entity_poly.entity_id
_entity_poly.type
_entity_poly.pdbx_seq_one_letter_code
_entity_poly.pdbx_strand_id
1 'polypeptide(L)'
;MADDREKAAYQRLETAVEEVCRLEGYQGVLTEWVVIAASQRYDEDGDGITQVGTLLPSGGGAIPHHRVMGLLDFVQTRMRAMAAADDD
;
A
#
# COMPACT_ATOMS: atom_id res chain seq x y z
N MET A 1 -8.14 -7.07 22.21
CA MET A 1 -9.10 -6.18 21.51
C MET A 1 -8.25 -5.20 20.74
N ALA A 2 -8.39 -5.10 19.42
CA ALA A 2 -7.74 -4.02 18.68
C ALA A 2 -8.17 -2.69 19.34
N ASP A 3 -7.23 -1.81 19.59
CA ASP A 3 -7.46 -0.53 20.28
C ASP A 3 -8.49 0.27 19.46
N ASP A 4 -9.55 0.81 20.06
CA ASP A 4 -10.57 1.60 19.33
C ASP A 4 -9.92 2.74 18.51
N ARG A 5 -8.76 3.22 18.95
CA ARG A 5 -7.92 4.19 18.23
C ARG A 5 -7.34 3.63 16.93
N GLU A 6 -6.89 2.39 16.92
CA GLU A 6 -6.37 1.70 15.75
C GLU A 6 -7.46 1.55 14.70
N LYS A 7 -8.65 1.08 15.11
CA LYS A 7 -9.81 0.98 14.24
C LYS A 7 -10.19 2.32 13.60
N ALA A 8 -10.26 3.38 14.41
CA ALA A 8 -10.55 4.73 13.92
C ALA A 8 -9.47 5.24 12.95
N ALA A 9 -8.20 4.88 13.15
CA ALA A 9 -7.11 5.23 12.24
C ALA A 9 -7.26 4.54 10.88
N TYR A 10 -7.55 3.23 10.85
CA TYR A 10 -7.79 2.51 9.61
C TYR A 10 -9.02 3.02 8.85
N GLN A 11 -10.09 3.41 9.54
CA GLN A 11 -11.26 4.01 8.89
C GLN A 11 -10.94 5.33 8.19
N ARG A 12 -10.12 6.19 8.84
CA ARG A 12 -9.66 7.43 8.21
C ARG A 12 -8.77 7.15 6.99
N LEU A 13 -7.88 6.16 7.09
CA LEU A 13 -7.04 5.74 5.98
C LEU A 13 -7.88 5.24 4.80
N GLU A 14 -8.86 4.39 5.06
CA GLU A 14 -9.76 3.85 4.05
C GLU A 14 -10.54 4.97 3.32
N THR A 15 -11.06 5.94 4.08
CA THR A 15 -11.73 7.12 3.51
C THR A 15 -10.80 7.92 2.60
N ALA A 16 -9.53 8.10 3.00
CA ALA A 16 -8.55 8.82 2.19
C ALA A 16 -8.17 8.05 0.91
N VAL A 17 -8.02 6.72 0.98
CA VAL A 17 -7.76 5.87 -0.18
C VAL A 17 -8.93 5.95 -1.18
N GLU A 18 -10.17 5.84 -0.70
CA GLU A 18 -11.37 5.98 -1.54
C GLU A 18 -11.43 7.34 -2.24
N GLU A 19 -11.12 8.42 -1.51
CA GLU A 19 -11.10 9.77 -2.08
C GLU A 19 -10.07 9.91 -3.20
N VAL A 20 -8.84 9.40 -3.00
CA VAL A 20 -7.78 9.43 -4.01
C VAL A 20 -8.16 8.60 -5.23
N CYS A 21 -8.68 7.37 -5.04
CA CYS A 21 -9.14 6.53 -6.15
C CYS A 21 -10.19 7.24 -7.00
N ARG A 22 -11.14 7.95 -6.37
CA ARG A 22 -12.14 8.74 -7.08
C ARG A 22 -11.52 9.88 -7.89
N LEU A 23 -10.55 10.60 -7.34
CA LEU A 23 -9.87 11.70 -8.03
C LEU A 23 -9.02 11.22 -9.21
N GLU A 24 -8.40 10.04 -9.08
CA GLU A 24 -7.64 9.37 -10.15
C GLU A 24 -8.56 8.70 -11.20
N GLY A 25 -9.89 8.82 -11.05
CA GLY A 25 -10.86 8.30 -12.03
C GLY A 25 -11.01 6.78 -12.02
N TYR A 26 -10.68 6.11 -10.91
CA TYR A 26 -10.85 4.66 -10.79
C TYR A 26 -12.35 4.32 -10.83
N GLN A 27 -12.69 3.25 -11.56
CA GLN A 27 -14.06 2.80 -11.73
C GLN A 27 -14.36 1.60 -10.82
N GLY A 28 -15.56 1.55 -10.23
CA GLY A 28 -16.05 0.43 -9.43
C GLY A 28 -16.05 0.68 -7.93
N VAL A 29 -16.26 -0.40 -7.15
CA VAL A 29 -16.26 -0.37 -5.68
C VAL A 29 -14.89 -0.83 -5.18
N LEU A 30 -14.30 -0.09 -4.25
CA LEU A 30 -13.05 -0.48 -3.59
C LEU A 30 -13.31 -1.67 -2.67
N THR A 31 -12.78 -2.84 -3.03
CA THR A 31 -12.94 -4.07 -2.23
C THR A 31 -11.69 -4.40 -1.41
N GLU A 32 -10.52 -4.28 -2.05
CA GLU A 32 -9.23 -4.69 -1.49
C GLU A 32 -8.19 -3.66 -1.93
N TRP A 33 -7.28 -3.32 -1.03
CA TRP A 33 -6.17 -2.43 -1.32
C TRP A 33 -4.94 -2.84 -0.52
N VAL A 34 -3.77 -2.45 -1.01
CA VAL A 34 -2.49 -2.58 -0.32
C VAL A 34 -1.74 -1.26 -0.43
N VAL A 35 -1.30 -0.73 0.71
CA VAL A 35 -0.39 0.42 0.75
C VAL A 35 0.98 -0.09 1.17
N ILE A 36 2.00 0.21 0.37
CA ILE A 36 3.39 -0.06 0.70
C ILE A 36 3.97 1.19 1.35
N ALA A 37 4.40 1.06 2.60
CA ALA A 37 5.16 2.09 3.29
C ALA A 37 6.64 1.68 3.27
N ALA A 38 7.48 2.49 2.62
CA ALA A 38 8.92 2.33 2.63
C ALA A 38 9.55 3.59 3.22
N SER A 39 10.37 3.43 4.25
CA SER A 39 11.17 4.50 4.83
C SER A 39 12.61 4.06 4.96
N GLN A 40 13.51 5.03 4.82
CA GLN A 40 14.93 4.85 5.04
C GLN A 40 15.39 5.94 6.02
N ARG A 41 16.10 5.54 7.06
CA ARG A 41 16.76 6.45 8.00
C ARG A 41 18.21 6.02 8.18
N TYR A 42 19.07 6.95 8.57
CA TYR A 42 20.43 6.64 8.98
C TYR A 42 20.53 6.74 10.50
N ASP A 43 21.31 5.86 11.11
CA ASP A 43 21.66 6.01 12.53
C ASP A 43 22.89 6.90 12.72
N GLU A 44 23.37 6.96 13.97
CA GLU A 44 24.47 7.82 14.39
C GLU A 44 25.82 7.40 13.77
N ASP A 45 25.94 6.14 13.35
CA ASP A 45 27.14 5.57 12.73
C ASP A 45 27.13 5.71 11.19
N GLY A 46 26.04 6.25 10.64
CA GLY A 46 25.83 6.38 9.20
C GLY A 46 25.31 5.11 8.54
N ASP A 47 24.88 4.12 9.33
CA ASP A 47 24.31 2.89 8.80
C ASP A 47 22.86 3.12 8.35
N GLY A 48 22.55 2.63 7.14
CA GLY A 48 21.22 2.75 6.54
C GLY A 48 20.25 1.74 7.12
N ILE A 49 19.21 2.21 7.80
CA ILE A 49 18.10 1.41 8.31
C ILE A 49 16.89 1.59 7.39
N THR A 50 16.56 0.52 6.66
CA THR A 50 15.39 0.48 5.78
C THR A 50 14.24 -0.24 6.46
N GLN A 51 13.06 0.36 6.42
CA GLN A 51 11.81 -0.24 6.87
C GLN A 51 10.83 -0.31 5.71
N VAL A 52 10.35 -1.51 5.42
CA VAL A 52 9.28 -1.72 4.44
C VAL A 52 8.16 -2.49 5.12
N GLY A 53 6.95 -1.97 5.01
CA GLY A 53 5.76 -2.57 5.58
C GLY A 53 4.58 -2.46 4.62
N THR A 54 3.54 -3.25 4.91
CA THR A 54 2.26 -3.15 4.21
C THR A 54 1.20 -2.70 5.19
N LEU A 55 0.29 -1.86 4.71
CA LEU A 55 -0.96 -1.54 5.38
C LEU A 55 -2.09 -2.13 4.55
N LEU A 56 -3.01 -2.78 5.23
CA LEU A 56 -4.13 -3.51 4.65
C LEU A 56 -5.44 -3.09 5.36
N PRO A 57 -6.61 -3.31 4.73
CA PRO A 57 -7.90 -3.02 5.35
C PRO A 57 -8.03 -3.65 6.73
N SER A 58 -8.49 -2.85 7.69
CA SER A 58 -8.69 -3.28 9.08
C SER A 58 -7.47 -3.97 9.73
N GLY A 59 -6.25 -3.63 9.32
CA GLY A 59 -5.02 -4.24 9.87
C GLY A 59 -4.64 -5.61 9.28
N GLY A 60 -5.26 -6.02 8.16
CA GLY A 60 -4.75 -7.13 7.33
C GLY A 60 -5.27 -8.52 7.63
N GLY A 61 -6.02 -8.73 8.71
CA GLY A 61 -6.55 -10.06 9.06
C GLY A 61 -7.61 -10.61 8.08
N ALA A 62 -8.18 -9.76 7.22
CA ALA A 62 -9.31 -10.12 6.35
C ALA A 62 -8.92 -10.45 4.90
N ILE A 63 -7.69 -10.10 4.46
CA ILE A 63 -7.28 -10.30 3.07
C ILE A 63 -6.35 -11.50 2.95
N PRO A 64 -6.68 -12.50 2.11
CA PRO A 64 -5.78 -13.62 1.85
C PRO A 64 -4.45 -13.16 1.24
N HIS A 65 -3.32 -13.67 1.75
CA HIS A 65 -1.99 -13.29 1.27
C HIS A 65 -1.80 -13.42 -0.25
N HIS A 66 -2.37 -14.45 -0.88
CA HIS A 66 -2.26 -14.63 -2.33
C HIS A 66 -2.89 -13.47 -3.13
N ARG A 67 -3.91 -12.81 -2.59
CA ARG A 67 -4.51 -11.62 -3.22
C ARG A 67 -3.62 -10.40 -3.07
N VAL A 68 -3.04 -10.20 -1.89
CA VAL A 68 -2.05 -9.14 -1.65
C VAL A 68 -0.87 -9.29 -2.61
N MET A 69 -0.30 -10.49 -2.71
CA MET A 69 0.80 -10.78 -3.63
C MET A 69 0.41 -10.53 -5.10
N GLY A 70 -0.76 -11.00 -5.52
CA GLY A 70 -1.23 -10.78 -6.90
C GLY A 70 -1.39 -9.30 -7.27
N LEU A 71 -1.87 -8.46 -6.34
CA LEU A 71 -1.96 -7.02 -6.56
C LEU A 71 -0.59 -6.38 -6.71
N LEU A 72 0.38 -6.76 -5.86
CA LEU A 72 1.74 -6.25 -5.92
C LEU A 72 2.45 -6.68 -7.20
N ASP A 73 2.29 -7.93 -7.60
CA ASP A 73 2.87 -8.46 -8.84
C ASP A 73 2.32 -7.72 -10.07
N PHE A 74 1.01 -7.49 -10.12
CA PHE A 74 0.40 -6.72 -11.20
C PHE A 74 1.00 -5.31 -11.33
N VAL A 75 1.10 -4.59 -10.21
CA VAL A 75 1.69 -3.23 -10.18
C VAL A 75 3.16 -3.28 -10.59
N GLN A 76 3.94 -4.21 -10.04
CA GLN A 76 5.36 -4.35 -10.37
C GLN A 76 5.57 -4.63 -11.86
N THR A 77 4.80 -5.55 -12.44
CA THR A 77 4.85 -5.86 -13.88
C THR A 77 4.54 -4.62 -14.71
N ARG A 78 3.49 -3.86 -14.35
CA ARG A 78 3.13 -2.63 -15.07
C ARG A 78 4.24 -1.57 -14.98
N MET A 79 4.80 -1.35 -13.80
CA MET A 79 5.89 -0.37 -13.61
C MET A 79 7.13 -0.74 -14.41
N ARG A 80 7.51 -2.03 -14.44
CA ARG A 80 8.63 -2.51 -15.26
C ARG A 80 8.40 -2.29 -16.75
N ALA A 81 7.18 -2.53 -17.23
CA ALA A 81 6.83 -2.29 -18.62
C ALA A 81 6.91 -0.80 -18.99
N MET A 82 6.47 0.09 -18.09
CA MET A 82 6.59 1.54 -18.30
C MET A 82 8.05 1.99 -18.34
N ALA A 83 8.88 1.55 -17.38
CA ALA A 83 10.30 1.90 -17.35
C ALA A 83 11.04 1.43 -18.62
N ALA A 84 10.72 0.23 -19.12
CA ALA A 84 11.30 -0.27 -20.36
C ALA A 84 10.87 0.53 -21.60
N ALA A 85 9.67 1.11 -21.58
CA ALA A 85 9.17 1.95 -22.69
C ALA A 85 9.72 3.39 -22.66
N ASP A 86 10.18 3.87 -21.50
CA ASP A 86 10.79 5.20 -21.35
C ASP A 86 12.27 5.23 -21.80
N ASP A 87 12.93 4.07 -21.85
CA ASP A 87 14.33 3.91 -22.30
C ASP A 87 14.48 3.76 -23.83
N ASP A 88 13.37 3.64 -24.58
CA ASP A 88 13.29 3.52 -26.06
C ASP A 88 12.88 4.86 -26.74
#